data_AF-A0A817ZJS2-F1
#
_entry.id   AF-A0A817ZJS2-F1
#
_cell.length_a   1.000
_cell.length_b   1.000
_cell.length_c   1.000
_cell.angle_alpha   90.00
_cell.angle_beta   90.00
_cell.angle_gamma   90.00
#
_symmetry.space_group_name_H-M   'P 1'
#
loop_
_entity.id
_entity.type
_entity.pdbx_description
1 polymer ?
#
loop_
_entity_poly.entity_id
_entity_poly.type
_entity_poly.pdbx_seq_one_letter_code
_entity_poly.pdbx_strand_id
1 'polypeptide(L)'
;MGSGKSRFTQTWRLFSVKEKRNIIIYVIELMLYKFGLEAFNGSIVTLAINHYDEGALRSGISSNAFEPPLTRHWSTRTVLSISIFCSALFSSILLILDAATGGHIKPLNFVPTNNATCSYYGKYNTNVIIPIYCITGITYRMVELIQRAIPRDIVGDDGNKLQKMDALVHIFYEVTGVSGALATGLGLTPHLGNNYEVIVTLICFTTAAIICLLINSSELSKNDLDNDIMPANESNYFKSAFQGFFLFGQSIFIGAKIIFTLRKFIWLWTCYTLALYAHRYIENGTAPQIARRYFGQSEWSQIIVRGSDLGELLGALFIFCVRTYIKTPLPWSQLYALMLLIV
;
A
#
# COMPACT_ATOMS: atom_id res chain seq x y z
N MET A 1 23.09 7.22 35.11
CA MET A 1 22.96 7.59 33.67
C MET A 1 23.96 6.78 32.87
N GLY A 2 23.52 5.75 32.16
CA GLY A 2 24.41 4.90 31.36
C GLY A 2 23.65 4.27 30.20
N SER A 3 24.23 4.38 29.00
CA SER A 3 23.84 3.71 27.75
C SER A 3 22.58 4.23 27.03
N GLY A 4 22.69 5.45 26.49
CA GLY A 4 21.95 5.87 25.29
C GLY A 4 22.63 5.44 23.99
N LYS A 5 23.31 4.27 23.93
CA LYS A 5 23.61 3.65 22.63
C LYS A 5 22.24 3.32 22.02
N SER A 6 21.89 3.98 20.92
CA SER A 6 20.51 4.02 20.41
C SER A 6 19.89 2.62 20.38
N ARG A 7 18.66 2.48 20.88
CA ARG A 7 17.90 1.20 20.88
C ARG A 7 17.99 0.47 19.53
N PHE A 8 18.04 1.24 18.44
CA PHE A 8 18.30 0.78 17.09
C PHE A 8 19.62 0.02 16.94
N THR A 9 20.73 0.55 17.47
CA THR A 9 22.04 -0.12 17.42
C THR A 9 22.03 -1.45 18.18
N GLN A 10 21.29 -1.53 19.30
CA GLN A 10 21.16 -2.76 20.07
C GLN A 10 20.27 -3.79 19.37
N THR A 11 19.17 -3.35 18.74
CA THR A 11 18.33 -4.20 17.88
C THR A 11 19.10 -4.72 16.67
N TRP A 12 19.89 -3.86 16.02
CA TRP A 12 20.69 -4.23 14.85
C TRP A 12 21.74 -5.30 15.17
N ARG A 13 22.25 -5.36 16.41
CA ARG A 13 23.22 -6.39 16.82
C ARG A 13 22.60 -7.80 16.93
N LEU A 14 21.28 -7.93 16.95
CA LEU A 14 20.60 -9.22 17.07
C LEU A 14 20.54 -10.03 15.76
N PHE A 15 20.75 -9.36 14.63
CA PHE A 15 20.66 -9.97 13.31
C PHE A 15 22.03 -10.44 12.80
N SER A 16 22.03 -11.58 12.12
CA SER A 16 23.18 -12.11 11.37
C SER A 16 23.57 -11.18 10.22
N VAL A 17 24.81 -11.28 9.73
CA VAL A 17 25.29 -10.47 8.59
C VAL A 17 24.47 -10.72 7.32
N LYS A 18 23.99 -11.95 7.13
CA LYS A 18 23.12 -12.32 5.99
C LYS A 18 21.71 -11.72 6.14
N GLU A 19 21.11 -11.86 7.33
CA GLU A 19 19.80 -11.25 7.65
C GLU A 19 19.85 -9.73 7.48
N LYS A 20 20.88 -9.06 8.02
CA LYS A 20 21.07 -7.61 7.86
C LYS A 20 21.07 -7.15 6.42
N ARG A 21 21.80 -7.86 5.55
CA ARG A 21 21.85 -7.53 4.13
C ARG A 21 20.47 -7.67 3.50
N ASN A 22 19.77 -8.77 3.77
CA ASN A 22 18.44 -9.01 3.22
C ASN A 22 17.41 -8.00 3.75
N ILE A 23 17.50 -7.62 5.02
CA ILE A 23 16.67 -6.57 5.64
C ILE A 23 16.91 -5.22 4.97
N ILE A 24 18.18 -4.83 4.73
CA ILE A 24 18.49 -3.56 4.07
C ILE A 24 17.90 -3.52 2.66
N ILE A 25 18.12 -4.58 1.88
CA ILE A 25 17.61 -4.66 0.50
C ILE A 25 16.07 -4.58 0.50
N TYR A 26 15.42 -5.33 1.39
CA TYR A 26 13.97 -5.31 1.55
C TYR A 26 13.44 -3.95 1.99
N VAL A 27 14.08 -3.28 2.96
CA VAL A 27 13.68 -1.93 3.39
C VAL A 27 13.82 -0.94 2.24
N ILE A 28 14.92 -0.96 1.48
CA ILE A 28 15.10 -0.06 0.33
C ILE A 28 14.03 -0.30 -0.74
N GLU A 29 13.76 -1.57 -1.07
CA GLU A 29 12.69 -1.94 -2.00
C GLU A 29 11.33 -1.41 -1.53
N LEU A 30 11.00 -1.66 -0.27
CA LEU A 30 9.74 -1.25 0.35
C LEU A 30 9.58 0.28 0.37
N MET A 31 10.66 1.02 0.65
CA MET A 31 10.66 2.48 0.62
C MET A 31 10.40 3.00 -0.80
N LEU A 32 11.10 2.48 -1.81
CA LEU A 32 10.87 2.88 -3.20
C LEU A 32 9.45 2.56 -3.66
N TYR A 33 8.93 1.40 -3.27
CA TYR A 33 7.55 1.02 -3.54
C TYR A 33 6.54 1.98 -2.87
N LYS A 34 6.67 2.27 -1.57
CA LYS A 34 5.76 3.18 -0.87
C LYS A 34 5.81 4.60 -1.45
N PHE A 35 7.00 5.08 -1.80
CA PHE A 35 7.14 6.38 -2.46
C PHE A 35 6.40 6.44 -3.81
N GLY A 36 6.60 5.42 -4.66
CA GLY A 36 5.93 5.34 -5.97
C GLY A 36 4.41 5.19 -5.85
N LEU A 37 3.95 4.48 -4.82
CA LEU A 37 2.53 4.32 -4.53
C LEU A 37 1.87 5.66 -4.15
N GLU A 38 2.55 6.46 -3.36
CA GLU A 38 2.01 7.72 -2.89
C GLU A 38 1.90 8.74 -4.04
N ALA A 39 2.88 8.76 -4.94
CA ALA A 39 2.79 9.49 -6.21
C ALA A 39 1.64 8.99 -7.09
N PHE A 40 1.40 7.68 -7.12
CA PHE A 40 0.32 7.09 -7.90
C PHE A 40 -1.07 7.43 -7.35
N ASN A 41 -1.26 7.31 -6.02
CA ASN A 41 -2.55 7.60 -5.37
C ASN A 41 -2.88 9.10 -5.48
N GLY A 42 -1.89 9.97 -5.23
CA GLY A 42 -2.00 11.41 -5.40
C GLY A 42 -2.41 11.79 -6.82
N SER A 43 -1.73 11.23 -7.83
CA SER A 43 -2.04 11.44 -9.24
C SER A 43 -3.45 10.97 -9.61
N ILE A 44 -3.81 9.71 -9.32
CA ILE A 44 -5.09 9.13 -9.76
C ILE A 44 -6.28 9.76 -9.08
N VAL A 45 -6.25 10.00 -7.77
CA VAL A 45 -7.39 10.60 -7.06
C VAL A 45 -7.67 11.99 -7.61
N THR A 46 -6.61 12.78 -7.84
CA THR A 46 -6.74 14.13 -8.39
C THR A 46 -7.16 14.11 -9.86
N LEU A 47 -6.65 13.15 -10.65
CA LEU A 47 -7.05 12.91 -12.03
C LEU A 47 -8.53 12.52 -12.14
N ALA A 48 -8.96 11.59 -11.29
CA ALA A 48 -10.35 11.13 -11.23
C ALA A 48 -11.27 12.29 -10.87
N ILE A 49 -10.96 13.10 -9.85
CA ILE A 49 -11.79 14.26 -9.50
C ILE A 49 -11.88 15.26 -10.64
N ASN A 50 -10.75 15.56 -11.29
CA ASN A 50 -10.71 16.53 -12.38
C ASN A 50 -11.45 16.04 -13.64
N HIS A 51 -11.32 14.77 -14.02
CA HIS A 51 -12.02 14.20 -15.19
C HIS A 51 -13.47 13.78 -14.89
N TYR A 52 -13.80 13.36 -13.67
CA TYR A 52 -15.18 13.01 -13.30
C TYR A 52 -16.02 14.24 -12.96
N ASP A 53 -15.48 15.38 -12.53
CA ASP A 53 -16.26 16.63 -12.44
C ASP A 53 -16.80 17.06 -13.82
N GLU A 54 -16.07 16.79 -14.91
CA GLU A 54 -16.56 17.01 -16.28
C GLU A 54 -17.65 15.98 -16.70
N GLY A 55 -17.67 14.79 -16.09
CA GLY A 55 -18.62 13.70 -16.38
C GLY A 55 -19.80 13.54 -15.41
N ALA A 56 -19.70 14.07 -14.19
CA ALA A 56 -20.66 13.89 -13.09
C ALA A 56 -21.99 14.66 -13.29
N LEU A 57 -22.06 15.50 -14.33
CA LEU A 57 -23.31 16.06 -14.83
C LEU A 57 -24.16 15.05 -15.62
N ARG A 58 -23.66 13.84 -15.96
CA ARG A 58 -24.37 12.92 -16.87
C ARG A 58 -24.46 11.44 -16.52
N SER A 59 -23.77 10.89 -15.52
CA SER A 59 -23.94 9.45 -15.22
C SER A 59 -23.68 9.08 -13.76
N GLY A 60 -24.77 8.90 -13.01
CA GLY A 60 -24.75 8.35 -11.65
C GLY A 60 -24.56 6.83 -11.66
N ILE A 61 -23.32 6.36 -11.57
CA ILE A 61 -23.01 4.94 -11.38
C ILE A 61 -21.91 4.80 -10.32
N SER A 62 -22.19 4.02 -9.27
CA SER A 62 -21.19 3.58 -8.29
C SER A 62 -20.62 2.22 -8.71
N SER A 63 -19.29 2.11 -8.80
CA SER A 63 -18.60 0.86 -9.09
C SER A 63 -18.18 0.16 -7.79
N ASN A 64 -18.71 -1.05 -7.56
CA ASN A 64 -18.25 -1.97 -6.53
C ASN A 64 -16.96 -2.67 -7.01
N ALA A 65 -15.93 -2.70 -6.16
CA ALA A 65 -14.67 -3.38 -6.45
C ALA A 65 -14.80 -4.90 -6.26
N PHE A 66 -14.25 -5.67 -7.20
CA PHE A 66 -14.19 -7.13 -7.20
C PHE A 66 -12.76 -7.57 -6.83
N GLU A 67 -12.62 -8.40 -5.80
CA GLU A 67 -11.34 -8.95 -5.34
C GLU A 67 -11.02 -10.28 -6.05
N PRO A 68 -9.83 -10.46 -6.65
CA PRO A 68 -9.33 -11.78 -7.00
C PRO A 68 -8.34 -12.30 -5.95
N PRO A 69 -8.46 -13.57 -5.53
CA PRO A 69 -7.47 -14.24 -4.68
C PRO A 69 -6.53 -15.07 -5.55
N LEU A 70 -5.22 -14.79 -5.51
CA LEU A 70 -4.24 -15.77 -5.98
C LEU A 70 -2.88 -15.52 -5.34
N THR A 71 -2.42 -16.46 -4.51
CA THR A 71 -1.03 -16.94 -4.49
C THR A 71 -0.84 -18.03 -3.46
N ARG A 72 -0.50 -19.23 -3.95
CA ARG A 72 0.43 -20.18 -3.34
C ARG A 72 0.82 -21.14 -4.46
N HIS A 73 2.13 -21.31 -4.70
CA HIS A 73 2.82 -22.30 -5.56
C HIS A 73 4.07 -21.70 -6.25
N TRP A 74 4.32 -20.40 -6.15
CA TRP A 74 5.46 -19.73 -6.81
C TRP A 74 6.33 -19.04 -5.77
N SER A 75 7.65 -19.03 -5.99
CA SER A 75 8.60 -18.34 -5.10
C SER A 75 8.17 -16.89 -4.89
N THR A 76 7.98 -16.51 -3.63
CA THR A 76 7.45 -15.21 -3.20
C THR A 76 8.18 -14.02 -3.83
N ARG A 77 9.48 -14.15 -4.11
CA ARG A 77 10.29 -13.13 -4.80
C ARG A 77 9.86 -12.88 -6.24
N THR A 78 9.67 -13.94 -7.03
CA THR A 78 9.33 -13.81 -8.45
C THR A 78 7.92 -13.26 -8.59
N VAL A 79 6.99 -13.68 -7.73
CA VAL A 79 5.64 -13.14 -7.69
C VAL A 79 5.65 -11.65 -7.32
N LEU A 80 6.46 -11.25 -6.32
CA LEU A 80 6.57 -9.87 -5.90
C LEU A 80 7.12 -8.98 -7.03
N SER A 81 8.24 -9.38 -7.65
CA SER A 81 8.86 -8.62 -8.74
C SER A 81 7.94 -8.51 -9.97
N ILE A 82 7.26 -9.60 -10.35
CA ILE A 82 6.26 -9.59 -11.44
C ILE A 82 5.08 -8.67 -11.08
N SER A 83 4.59 -8.72 -9.84
CA SER A 83 3.46 -7.90 -9.42
C SER A 83 3.80 -6.40 -9.43
N ILE A 84 4.98 -6.02 -8.95
CA ILE A 84 5.48 -4.63 -8.98
C ILE A 84 5.67 -4.18 -10.44
N PHE A 85 6.26 -5.02 -11.29
CA PHE A 85 6.48 -4.71 -12.69
C PHE A 85 5.15 -4.55 -13.47
N CYS A 86 4.20 -5.45 -13.25
CA CYS A 86 2.85 -5.34 -13.81
C CYS A 86 2.16 -4.05 -13.33
N SER A 87 2.28 -3.71 -12.05
CA SER A 87 1.74 -2.46 -11.51
C SER A 87 2.33 -1.23 -12.20
N ALA A 88 3.65 -1.24 -12.48
CA ALA A 88 4.33 -0.19 -13.22
C ALA A 88 3.86 -0.08 -14.68
N LEU A 89 3.67 -1.23 -15.34
CA LEU A 89 3.19 -1.32 -16.72
C LEU A 89 1.75 -0.82 -16.86
N PHE A 90 0.84 -1.23 -15.98
CA PHE A 90 -0.54 -0.74 -16.04
C PHE A 90 -0.65 0.74 -15.71
N SER A 91 0.16 1.24 -14.79
CA SER A 91 0.25 2.67 -14.48
C SER A 91 0.73 3.48 -15.70
N SER A 92 1.72 2.99 -16.46
CA SER A 92 2.25 3.71 -17.62
C SER A 92 1.28 3.80 -18.80
N ILE A 93 0.26 2.93 -18.88
CA ILE A 93 -0.80 3.02 -19.88
C ILE A 93 -1.56 4.35 -19.77
N LEU A 94 -1.80 4.87 -18.56
CA LEU A 94 -2.47 6.17 -18.39
C LEU A 94 -1.64 7.30 -18.99
N LEU A 95 -0.33 7.28 -18.79
CA LEU A 95 0.58 8.26 -19.34
C LEU A 95 0.68 8.18 -20.87
N ILE A 96 0.73 6.96 -21.42
CA ILE A 96 0.75 6.75 -22.88
C ILE A 96 -0.55 7.24 -23.50
N LEU A 97 -1.69 6.96 -22.88
CA LEU A 97 -3.02 7.39 -23.35
C LEU A 97 -3.13 8.91 -23.34
N ASP A 98 -2.67 9.56 -22.28
CA ASP A 98 -2.68 11.02 -22.16
C ASP A 98 -1.78 11.67 -23.24
N ALA A 99 -0.55 11.18 -23.40
CA ALA A 99 0.36 11.66 -24.44
C ALA A 99 -0.17 11.42 -25.86
N ALA A 100 -0.80 10.26 -26.10
CA ALA A 100 -1.37 9.90 -27.41
C ALA A 100 -2.61 10.73 -27.79
N THR A 101 -3.31 11.30 -26.80
CA THR A 101 -4.52 12.10 -27.00
C THR A 101 -4.29 13.61 -26.87
N GLY A 102 -3.02 14.03 -26.91
CA GLY A 102 -2.60 15.44 -26.96
C GLY A 102 -2.39 16.09 -25.60
N GLY A 103 -2.20 15.32 -24.53
CA GLY A 103 -1.82 15.81 -23.22
C GLY A 103 -0.43 16.44 -23.23
N HIS A 104 -0.25 17.49 -22.42
CA HIS A 104 1.01 18.22 -22.26
C HIS A 104 1.28 18.52 -20.79
N ILE A 105 2.57 18.66 -20.45
CA ILE A 105 3.00 18.99 -19.07
C ILE A 105 2.37 20.33 -18.66
N LYS A 106 1.91 20.41 -17.41
CA LYS A 106 1.27 21.61 -16.85
C LYS A 106 2.21 22.82 -17.00
N PRO A 107 1.81 23.89 -17.72
CA PRO A 107 2.65 25.07 -17.85
C PRO A 107 2.71 25.85 -16.52
N LEU A 108 3.91 26.32 -16.14
CA LEU A 108 4.18 26.93 -14.82
C LEU A 108 3.29 28.11 -14.42
N ASN A 109 2.61 28.77 -15.37
CA ASN A 109 1.76 29.95 -15.15
C ASN A 109 0.31 29.73 -15.63
N PHE A 110 -0.24 28.52 -15.49
CA PHE A 110 -1.61 28.26 -15.90
C PHE A 110 -2.62 28.95 -14.96
N VAL A 111 -3.24 30.03 -15.45
CA VAL A 111 -4.44 30.62 -14.84
C VAL A 111 -5.65 29.96 -15.49
N PRO A 112 -6.51 29.27 -14.73
CA PRO A 112 -7.69 28.62 -15.30
C PRO A 112 -8.62 29.70 -15.88
N THR A 113 -8.78 29.73 -17.20
CA THR A 113 -9.65 30.68 -17.91
C THR A 113 -11.13 30.45 -17.59
N ASN A 114 -11.47 29.28 -17.03
CA ASN A 114 -12.80 28.91 -16.55
C ASN A 114 -12.68 27.82 -15.47
N ASN A 115 -13.58 27.80 -14.47
CA ASN A 115 -13.51 26.91 -13.28
C ASN A 115 -13.53 25.39 -13.58
N ALA A 116 -13.69 24.99 -14.84
CA ALA A 116 -13.83 23.60 -15.27
C ALA A 116 -12.85 23.16 -16.37
N THR A 117 -12.16 24.06 -17.08
CA THR A 117 -11.38 23.66 -18.27
C THR A 117 -9.92 23.43 -17.94
N CYS A 118 -9.57 22.19 -17.62
CA CYS A 118 -8.17 21.77 -17.53
C CYS A 118 -7.64 21.41 -18.93
N SER A 119 -7.36 22.43 -19.76
CA SER A 119 -7.04 22.26 -21.19
C SER A 119 -5.71 21.53 -21.51
N TYR A 120 -4.95 21.11 -20.48
CA TYR A 120 -3.68 20.41 -20.63
C TYR A 120 -3.82 18.87 -20.58
N TYR A 121 -4.98 18.34 -20.19
CA TYR A 121 -5.26 16.90 -20.23
C TYR A 121 -5.53 16.42 -21.66
N GLY A 122 -5.10 15.19 -21.96
CA GLY A 122 -5.43 14.49 -23.18
C GLY A 122 -6.93 14.22 -23.30
N LYS A 123 -7.43 14.22 -24.54
CA LYS A 123 -8.85 13.98 -24.83
C LYS A 123 -9.12 12.48 -24.96
N TYR A 124 -9.24 11.79 -23.83
CA TYR A 124 -9.65 10.38 -23.78
C TYR A 124 -10.95 10.19 -22.98
N ASN A 125 -11.65 9.08 -23.22
CA ASN A 125 -12.88 8.76 -22.49
C ASN A 125 -12.53 8.42 -21.04
N THR A 126 -13.09 9.17 -20.08
CA THR A 126 -12.90 8.98 -18.63
C THR A 126 -13.20 7.54 -18.17
N ASN A 127 -14.09 6.81 -18.86
CA ASN A 127 -14.40 5.42 -18.55
C ASN A 127 -13.20 4.46 -18.71
N VAL A 128 -12.14 4.85 -19.42
CA VAL A 128 -10.90 4.08 -19.57
C VAL A 128 -10.08 4.04 -18.27
N ILE A 129 -10.27 5.01 -17.37
CA ILE A 129 -9.57 5.05 -16.08
C ILE A 129 -10.04 3.90 -15.18
N ILE A 130 -11.32 3.52 -15.21
CA ILE A 130 -11.91 2.47 -14.37
C ILE A 130 -11.22 1.11 -14.54
N PRO A 131 -11.15 0.51 -15.74
CA PRO A 131 -10.53 -0.81 -15.89
C PRO A 131 -9.04 -0.80 -15.55
N ILE A 132 -8.32 0.29 -15.87
CA ILE A 132 -6.89 0.42 -15.52
C ILE A 132 -6.71 0.48 -14.01
N TYR A 133 -7.55 1.26 -13.31
CA TYR A 133 -7.54 1.35 -11.86
C TYR A 133 -7.86 0.01 -11.20
N CYS A 134 -8.86 -0.73 -11.70
CA CYS A 134 -9.19 -2.07 -11.19
C CYS A 134 -8.01 -3.05 -11.31
N ILE A 135 -7.39 -3.12 -12.50
CA ILE A 135 -6.25 -4.03 -12.72
C ILE A 135 -5.05 -3.62 -11.87
N THR A 136 -4.78 -2.31 -11.77
CA THR A 136 -3.68 -1.82 -10.94
C THR A 136 -3.93 -2.10 -9.46
N GLY A 137 -5.17 -1.95 -8.98
CA GLY A 137 -5.60 -2.30 -7.62
C GLY A 137 -5.38 -3.78 -7.28
N ILE A 138 -5.59 -4.68 -8.23
CA ILE A 138 -5.30 -6.11 -8.05
C ILE A 138 -3.80 -6.33 -7.85
N THR A 139 -2.97 -5.79 -8.74
CA THR A 139 -1.51 -5.94 -8.65
C THR A 139 -0.96 -5.31 -7.37
N TYR A 140 -1.48 -4.15 -6.98
CA TYR A 140 -1.18 -3.46 -5.72
C TYR A 140 -1.46 -4.36 -4.51
N ARG A 141 -2.67 -4.96 -4.47
CA ARG A 141 -3.07 -5.81 -3.36
C ARG A 141 -2.17 -7.03 -3.21
N MET A 142 -1.74 -7.62 -4.32
CA MET A 142 -0.80 -8.74 -4.30
C MET A 142 0.54 -8.34 -3.69
N VAL A 143 1.07 -7.16 -4.04
CA VAL A 143 2.33 -6.66 -3.47
C VAL A 143 2.21 -6.45 -1.95
N GLU A 144 1.17 -5.78 -1.47
CA GLU A 144 0.95 -5.57 -0.03
C GLU A 144 0.90 -6.89 0.75
N LEU A 145 0.20 -7.90 0.21
CA LEU A 145 0.05 -9.19 0.86
C LEU A 145 1.39 -9.92 1.00
N ILE A 146 2.20 -9.92 -0.06
CA ILE A 146 3.51 -10.57 -0.05
C ILE A 146 4.47 -9.82 0.88
N GLN A 147 4.44 -8.49 0.88
CA GLN A 147 5.29 -7.67 1.75
C GLN A 147 5.04 -7.94 3.24
N ARG A 148 3.83 -8.34 3.63
CA ARG A 148 3.53 -8.73 5.03
C ARG A 148 4.07 -10.10 5.41
N ALA A 149 4.33 -10.98 4.44
CA ALA A 149 4.87 -12.33 4.69
C ALA A 149 6.41 -12.32 4.81
N ILE A 150 7.09 -11.49 4.02
CA ILE A 150 8.56 -11.43 3.94
C ILE A 150 9.25 -11.25 5.30
N PRO A 151 8.76 -10.42 6.23
CA PRO A 151 9.43 -10.26 7.50
C PRO A 151 9.59 -11.55 8.30
N ARG A 152 8.55 -12.39 8.28
CA ARG A 152 8.57 -13.71 8.91
C ARG A 152 9.56 -14.63 8.22
N ASP A 153 9.62 -14.57 6.89
CA ASP A 153 10.47 -15.45 6.11
C ASP A 153 11.97 -15.12 6.24
N ILE A 154 12.34 -13.86 6.52
CA ILE A 154 13.74 -13.44 6.74
C ILE A 154 14.25 -13.83 8.13
N VAL A 155 13.41 -13.74 9.17
CA VAL A 155 13.83 -13.88 10.58
C VAL A 155 13.56 -15.28 11.13
N GLY A 156 12.63 -16.03 10.54
CA GLY A 156 12.19 -17.32 11.05
C GLY A 156 11.25 -17.20 12.27
N ASP A 157 11.23 -18.22 13.12
CA ASP A 157 10.22 -18.39 14.18
C ASP A 157 10.54 -17.63 15.50
N ASP A 158 11.62 -16.85 15.53
CA ASP A 158 12.01 -16.04 16.69
C ASP A 158 11.08 -14.82 16.87
N GLY A 159 9.99 -14.98 17.62
CA GLY A 159 8.97 -13.93 17.81
C GLY A 159 9.52 -12.58 18.29
N ASN A 160 10.54 -12.57 19.15
CA ASN A 160 11.18 -11.34 19.64
C ASN A 160 11.99 -10.59 18.57
N LYS A 161 12.63 -11.32 17.64
CA LYS A 161 13.36 -10.71 16.52
C LYS A 161 12.38 -10.25 15.44
N LEU A 162 11.36 -11.07 15.15
CA LEU A 162 10.32 -10.76 14.17
C LEU A 162 9.60 -9.47 14.53
N GLN A 163 9.16 -9.33 15.78
CA GLN A 163 8.48 -8.13 16.25
C GLN A 163 9.36 -6.86 16.15
N LYS A 164 10.67 -6.98 16.37
CA LYS A 164 11.59 -5.85 16.26
C LYS A 164 11.85 -5.47 14.81
N MET A 165 11.90 -6.46 13.92
CA MET A 165 12.06 -6.21 12.50
C MET A 165 10.81 -5.57 11.91
N ASP A 166 9.63 -6.10 12.23
CA ASP A 166 8.33 -5.56 11.82
C ASP A 166 8.19 -4.09 12.23
N ALA A 167 8.52 -3.74 13.47
CA ALA A 167 8.52 -2.35 13.93
C ALA A 167 9.52 -1.46 13.18
N LEU A 168 10.72 -1.97 12.84
CA LEU A 168 11.72 -1.23 12.08
C LEU A 168 11.23 -0.95 10.66
N VAL A 169 10.74 -1.99 9.99
CA VAL A 169 10.20 -1.93 8.63
C VAL A 169 9.04 -0.94 8.57
N HIS A 170 8.12 -1.01 9.52
CA HIS A 170 6.98 -0.10 9.61
C HIS A 170 7.40 1.36 9.79
N ILE A 171 8.38 1.66 10.66
CA ILE A 171 8.89 3.03 10.81
C ILE A 171 9.47 3.57 9.49
N PHE A 172 10.29 2.78 8.78
CA PHE A 172 10.85 3.22 7.50
C PHE A 172 9.79 3.36 6.41
N TYR A 173 8.77 2.49 6.42
CA TYR A 173 7.62 2.58 5.52
C TYR A 173 6.86 3.90 5.75
N GLU A 174 6.51 4.24 6.99
CA GLU A 174 5.78 5.48 7.30
C GLU A 174 6.61 6.75 7.07
N VAL A 175 7.90 6.75 7.42
CA VAL A 175 8.79 7.88 7.10
C VAL A 175 8.85 8.13 5.59
N THR A 176 8.85 7.07 4.80
CA THR A 176 8.86 7.18 3.34
C THR A 176 7.50 7.59 2.80
N GLY A 177 6.41 7.13 3.39
CA GLY A 177 5.05 7.61 3.09
C GLY A 177 4.96 9.13 3.25
N VAL A 178 5.27 9.63 4.46
CA VAL A 178 5.21 11.07 4.77
C VAL A 178 6.13 11.89 3.86
N SER A 179 7.38 11.47 3.68
CA SER A 179 8.33 12.22 2.84
C SER A 179 8.00 12.15 1.35
N GLY A 180 7.57 10.99 0.87
CA GLY A 180 7.17 10.79 -0.53
C GLY A 180 5.93 11.56 -0.88
N ALA A 181 4.94 11.53 0.00
CA ALA A 181 3.76 12.35 -0.12
C ALA A 181 4.17 13.83 -0.20
N LEU A 182 4.87 14.38 0.80
CA LEU A 182 5.27 15.79 0.81
C LEU A 182 6.01 16.20 -0.46
N ALA A 183 6.97 15.39 -0.92
CA ALA A 183 7.69 15.62 -2.17
C ALA A 183 6.75 15.64 -3.39
N THR A 184 5.79 14.73 -3.42
CA THR A 184 4.78 14.64 -4.48
C THR A 184 3.89 15.89 -4.53
N GLY A 185 3.15 16.21 -3.47
CA GLY A 185 2.14 17.28 -3.58
C GLY A 185 2.68 18.70 -3.53
N LEU A 186 3.86 18.92 -2.92
CA LEU A 186 4.47 20.25 -2.90
C LEU A 186 5.45 20.47 -4.06
N GLY A 187 6.09 19.39 -4.54
CA GLY A 187 7.12 19.46 -5.57
C GLY A 187 6.62 18.98 -6.92
N LEU A 188 6.21 17.71 -7.02
CA LEU A 188 5.93 17.05 -8.29
C LEU A 188 4.61 17.52 -8.91
N THR A 189 3.51 17.51 -8.15
CA THR A 189 2.18 17.87 -8.66
C THR A 189 2.10 19.30 -9.22
N PRO A 190 2.66 20.34 -8.57
CA PRO A 190 2.62 21.69 -9.12
C PRO A 190 3.43 21.87 -10.41
N HIS A 191 4.52 21.11 -10.58
CA HIS A 191 5.45 21.27 -11.72
C HIS A 191 5.14 20.34 -12.90
N LEU A 192 4.79 19.07 -12.65
CA LEU A 192 4.53 18.07 -13.68
C LEU A 192 3.04 18.00 -14.06
N GLY A 193 2.16 18.36 -13.14
CA GLY A 193 0.73 18.08 -13.23
C GLY A 193 0.40 16.60 -13.00
N ASN A 194 -0.85 16.31 -12.63
CA ASN A 194 -1.26 14.98 -12.18
C ASN A 194 -0.98 13.86 -13.20
N ASN A 195 -1.01 14.12 -14.51
CA ASN A 195 -0.77 13.10 -15.54
C ASN A 195 0.68 12.61 -15.59
N TYR A 196 1.61 13.55 -15.58
CA TYR A 196 3.03 13.25 -15.73
C TYR A 196 3.69 12.84 -14.42
N GLU A 197 3.01 13.04 -13.29
CA GLU A 197 3.41 12.53 -11.98
C GLU A 197 3.58 11.00 -11.97
N VAL A 198 2.82 10.27 -12.81
CA VAL A 198 2.91 8.81 -12.99
C VAL A 198 4.30 8.36 -13.49
N ILE A 199 5.10 9.24 -14.10
CA ILE A 199 6.50 8.95 -14.47
C ILE A 199 7.32 8.55 -13.24
N VAL A 200 7.09 9.21 -12.11
CA VAL A 200 7.82 8.95 -10.87
C VAL A 200 7.47 7.55 -10.36
N THR A 201 6.18 7.19 -10.38
CA THR A 201 5.71 5.83 -10.05
C THR A 201 6.40 4.78 -10.91
N LEU A 202 6.51 5.00 -12.22
CA LEU A 202 7.17 4.06 -13.13
C LEU A 202 8.64 3.84 -12.75
N ILE A 203 9.40 4.90 -12.48
CA ILE A 203 10.82 4.80 -12.11
C ILE A 203 10.97 4.09 -10.75
N CYS A 204 10.16 4.46 -9.77
CA CYS A 204 10.19 3.87 -8.44
C CYS A 204 9.80 2.38 -8.45
N PHE A 205 8.75 1.99 -9.18
CA PHE A 205 8.32 0.59 -9.23
C PHE A 205 9.28 -0.28 -10.04
N THR A 206 9.82 0.21 -11.15
CA THR A 206 10.81 -0.55 -11.93
C THR A 206 12.10 -0.77 -11.16
N THR A 207 12.60 0.26 -10.46
CA THR A 207 13.78 0.12 -9.59
C THR A 207 13.51 -0.80 -8.40
N ALA A 208 12.33 -0.71 -7.77
CA ALA A 208 11.91 -1.64 -6.71
C ALA A 208 11.85 -3.09 -7.22
N ALA A 209 11.28 -3.33 -8.40
CA ALA A 209 11.22 -4.66 -9.00
C ALA A 209 12.62 -5.25 -9.27
N ILE A 210 13.58 -4.43 -9.71
CA ILE A 210 14.98 -4.84 -9.91
C ILE A 210 15.66 -5.17 -8.58
N ILE A 211 15.47 -4.31 -7.56
CA ILE A 211 16.06 -4.52 -6.23
C ILE A 211 15.47 -5.78 -5.56
N CYS A 212 14.19 -6.06 -5.77
CA CYS A 212 13.54 -7.28 -5.30
C CYS A 212 14.22 -8.55 -5.85
N LEU A 213 14.71 -8.53 -7.09
CA LEU A 213 15.47 -9.65 -7.67
C LEU A 213 16.83 -9.89 -6.99
N LEU A 214 17.37 -8.88 -6.31
CA LEU A 214 18.64 -8.97 -5.57
C LEU A 214 18.49 -9.59 -4.18
N ILE A 215 17.27 -9.78 -3.68
CA ILE A 215 17.01 -10.47 -2.41
C ILE A 215 17.43 -11.93 -2.55
N ASN A 216 18.41 -12.32 -1.73
CA ASN A 216 19.08 -13.62 -1.82
C ASN A 216 18.30 -14.67 -1.01
N SER A 217 17.69 -15.62 -1.73
CA SER A 217 16.64 -16.54 -1.26
C SER A 217 17.12 -17.95 -0.94
N SER A 218 18.41 -18.16 -0.66
CA SER A 218 18.94 -19.51 -0.37
C SER A 218 18.32 -20.17 0.88
N GLU A 219 17.62 -19.40 1.72
CA GLU A 219 16.83 -19.89 2.86
C GLU A 219 15.30 -19.79 2.62
N LEU A 220 14.83 -18.85 1.78
CA LEU A 220 13.42 -18.69 1.39
C LEU A 220 12.87 -19.91 0.64
N SER A 221 13.69 -20.49 -0.24
CA SER A 221 13.33 -21.66 -1.04
C SER A 221 13.37 -22.98 -0.26
N LYS A 222 14.06 -23.06 0.89
CA LYS A 222 14.16 -24.30 1.69
C LYS A 222 12.88 -24.56 2.48
N ASN A 223 12.23 -23.53 2.98
CA ASN A 223 10.97 -23.66 3.72
C ASN A 223 9.78 -23.98 2.79
N ASP A 224 9.82 -23.52 1.53
CA ASP A 224 8.79 -23.86 0.53
C ASP A 224 8.95 -25.31 0.02
N LEU A 225 10.19 -25.78 -0.16
CA LEU A 225 10.47 -27.15 -0.64
C LEU A 225 10.15 -28.25 0.40
N ASP A 226 10.31 -27.99 1.70
CA ASP A 226 10.01 -28.99 2.74
C ASP A 226 8.50 -29.16 3.00
N ASN A 227 7.66 -28.19 2.64
CA ASN A 227 6.20 -28.27 2.80
C ASN A 227 5.47 -28.88 1.60
N ASP A 228 6.15 -29.07 0.46
CA ASP A 228 5.57 -29.56 -0.80
C ASP A 228 5.77 -31.07 -1.04
N ILE A 229 5.99 -31.87 0.02
CA ILE A 229 5.91 -33.34 -0.07
C ILE A 229 4.43 -33.79 -0.11
N MET A 230 3.71 -33.37 -1.15
CA MET A 230 2.62 -34.15 -1.71
C MET A 230 3.00 -34.51 -3.15
N PRO A 231 2.91 -35.79 -3.55
CA PRO A 231 3.32 -36.20 -4.89
C PRO A 231 2.52 -35.42 -5.92
N ALA A 232 3.22 -34.70 -6.79
CA ALA A 232 2.70 -34.00 -7.94
C ALA A 232 2.03 -35.01 -8.87
N ASN A 233 0.77 -35.30 -8.61
CA ASN A 233 -0.11 -35.91 -9.58
C ASN A 233 -0.47 -34.81 -10.57
N GLU A 234 -0.32 -35.07 -11.87
CA GLU A 234 -0.70 -34.17 -12.97
C GLU A 234 -2.22 -33.96 -12.99
N SER A 235 -2.77 -33.33 -11.94
CA SER A 235 -4.16 -32.96 -11.90
C SER A 235 -4.30 -31.61 -12.58
N ASN A 236 -5.22 -31.54 -13.55
CA ASN A 236 -5.55 -30.35 -14.32
C ASN A 236 -5.47 -29.07 -13.48
N TYR A 237 -4.73 -28.07 -13.94
CA TYR A 237 -4.53 -26.76 -13.30
C TYR A 237 -5.84 -26.14 -12.76
N PHE A 238 -6.95 -26.33 -13.49
CA PHE A 238 -8.28 -25.90 -13.08
C PHE A 238 -8.80 -26.59 -11.81
N LYS A 239 -8.52 -27.89 -11.63
CA LYS A 239 -8.91 -28.63 -10.43
C LYS A 239 -8.13 -28.15 -9.22
N SER A 240 -6.83 -27.89 -9.38
CA SER A 240 -5.98 -27.31 -8.32
C SER A 240 -6.43 -25.90 -7.94
N ALA A 241 -6.76 -25.05 -8.92
CA ALA A 241 -7.28 -23.71 -8.67
C ALA A 241 -8.64 -23.75 -7.93
N PHE A 242 -9.55 -24.63 -8.35
CA PHE A 242 -10.85 -24.79 -7.70
C PHE A 242 -10.73 -25.34 -6.27
N GLN A 243 -9.81 -26.30 -6.06
CA GLN A 243 -9.51 -26.82 -4.72
C GLN A 243 -8.91 -25.73 -3.82
N GLY A 244 -8.01 -24.90 -4.35
CA GLY A 244 -7.48 -23.73 -3.64
C GLY A 244 -8.57 -22.74 -3.24
N PHE A 245 -9.51 -22.46 -4.14
CA PHE A 245 -10.66 -21.59 -3.86
C PHE A 245 -11.58 -22.17 -2.78
N PHE A 246 -11.84 -23.48 -2.82
CA PHE A 246 -12.66 -24.14 -1.81
C PHE A 246 -12.00 -24.13 -0.42
N LEU A 247 -10.70 -24.47 -0.35
CA LEU A 247 -9.92 -24.40 0.88
C LEU A 247 -9.85 -22.97 1.44
N PHE A 248 -9.77 -21.96 0.57
CA PHE A 248 -9.85 -20.56 0.95
C PHE A 248 -11.20 -20.21 1.59
N GLY A 249 -12.31 -20.58 0.96
CA GLY A 249 -13.64 -20.40 1.55
C GLY A 249 -13.77 -21.09 2.92
N GLN A 250 -13.22 -22.29 3.06
CA GLN A 250 -13.18 -23.01 4.33
C GLN A 250 -12.35 -22.26 5.39
N SER A 251 -11.20 -21.69 5.01
CA SER A 251 -10.36 -20.88 5.91
C SER A 251 -11.05 -19.60 6.38
N ILE A 252 -11.80 -18.92 5.50
CA ILE A 252 -12.62 -17.75 5.86
C ILE A 252 -13.67 -18.18 6.87
N PHE A 253 -14.37 -19.28 6.60
CA PHE A 253 -15.44 -19.76 7.48
C PHE A 253 -14.90 -20.14 8.87
N ILE A 254 -13.77 -20.85 8.93
CA ILE A 254 -13.12 -21.20 10.20
C ILE A 254 -12.64 -19.94 10.92
N GLY A 255 -12.03 -18.99 10.21
CA GLY A 255 -11.61 -17.70 10.78
C GLY A 255 -12.77 -16.89 11.36
N ALA A 256 -13.86 -16.76 10.60
CA ALA A 256 -15.09 -16.11 11.05
C ALA A 256 -15.66 -16.81 12.29
N LYS A 257 -15.72 -18.14 12.28
CA LYS A 257 -16.16 -18.93 13.45
C LYS A 257 -15.28 -18.64 14.67
N ILE A 258 -13.96 -18.57 14.53
CA ILE A 258 -13.05 -18.25 15.65
C ILE A 258 -13.31 -16.85 16.21
N ILE A 259 -13.49 -15.85 15.34
CA ILE A 259 -13.73 -14.46 15.73
C ILE A 259 -15.05 -14.31 16.49
N PHE A 260 -16.13 -14.90 15.99
CA PHE A 260 -17.46 -14.75 16.57
C PHE A 260 -17.76 -15.70 17.74
N THR A 261 -17.02 -16.81 17.86
CA THR A 261 -17.24 -17.79 18.96
C THR A 261 -16.43 -17.45 20.21
N LEU A 262 -15.23 -16.88 20.07
CA LEU A 262 -14.36 -16.62 21.20
C LEU A 262 -14.52 -15.19 21.72
N ARG A 263 -14.94 -15.06 22.98
CA ARG A 263 -15.12 -13.75 23.65
C ARG A 263 -13.87 -12.87 23.62
N LYS A 264 -12.67 -13.46 23.55
CA LYS A 264 -11.39 -12.73 23.41
C LYS A 264 -11.20 -12.04 22.06
N PHE A 265 -11.88 -12.49 21.00
CA PHE A 265 -11.73 -11.97 19.64
C PHE A 265 -12.94 -11.20 19.13
N ILE A 266 -14.03 -11.14 19.89
CA ILE A 266 -15.25 -10.43 19.46
C ILE A 266 -15.01 -8.95 19.20
N TRP A 267 -14.12 -8.34 19.99
CA TRP A 267 -13.69 -6.94 19.82
C TRP A 267 -12.72 -6.74 18.67
N LEU A 268 -12.08 -7.80 18.17
CA LEU A 268 -11.16 -7.71 17.06
C LEU A 268 -11.88 -7.21 15.80
N TRP A 269 -13.10 -7.70 15.55
CA TRP A 269 -13.91 -7.22 14.43
C TRP A 269 -14.13 -5.71 14.54
N THR A 270 -14.79 -5.23 15.59
CA THR A 270 -15.12 -3.80 15.73
C THR A 270 -13.89 -2.91 15.83
N CYS A 271 -12.84 -3.31 16.54
CA CYS A 271 -11.66 -2.46 16.75
C CYS A 271 -10.72 -2.46 15.55
N TYR A 272 -10.70 -3.51 14.74
CA TYR A 272 -9.77 -3.64 13.62
C TYR A 272 -10.45 -3.34 12.29
N THR A 273 -11.55 -4.04 11.94
CA THR A 273 -12.14 -3.89 10.61
C THR A 273 -12.87 -2.57 10.46
N LEU A 274 -13.67 -2.17 11.45
CA LEU A 274 -14.40 -0.90 11.42
C LEU A 274 -13.43 0.29 11.46
N ALA A 275 -12.45 0.26 12.35
CA ALA A 275 -11.44 1.32 12.46
C ALA A 275 -10.63 1.47 11.17
N LEU A 276 -10.16 0.35 10.59
CA LEU A 276 -9.39 0.37 9.35
C LEU A 276 -10.23 0.85 8.17
N TYR A 277 -11.49 0.43 8.10
CA TYR A 277 -12.42 0.89 7.06
C TYR A 277 -12.71 2.38 7.21
N ALA A 278 -13.05 2.85 8.42
CA ALA A 278 -13.35 4.25 8.69
C ALA A 278 -12.14 5.14 8.37
N HIS A 279 -10.95 4.76 8.83
CA HIS A 279 -9.70 5.46 8.51
C HIS A 279 -9.50 5.60 7.00
N ARG A 280 -9.55 4.47 6.27
CA ARG A 280 -9.31 4.45 4.82
C ARG A 280 -10.39 5.19 4.03
N TYR A 281 -11.64 5.17 4.53
CA TYR A 281 -12.77 5.89 3.94
C TYR A 281 -12.63 7.40 4.15
N ILE A 282 -12.20 7.84 5.33
CA ILE A 282 -11.94 9.26 5.60
C ILE A 282 -10.83 9.76 4.67
N GLU A 283 -9.72 9.01 4.60
CA GLU A 283 -8.54 9.33 3.83
C GLU A 283 -8.81 9.40 2.32
N ASN A 284 -9.36 8.34 1.73
CA ASN A 284 -9.50 8.23 0.27
C ASN A 284 -10.87 8.70 -0.25
N GLY A 285 -11.89 8.72 0.61
CA GLY A 285 -13.26 9.12 0.25
C GLY A 285 -13.56 10.57 0.60
N THR A 286 -13.39 10.95 1.86
CA THR A 286 -13.85 12.26 2.35
C THR A 286 -12.84 13.38 2.14
N ALA A 287 -11.55 13.14 2.39
CA ALA A 287 -10.52 14.17 2.29
C ALA A 287 -10.45 14.82 0.89
N PRO A 288 -10.58 14.07 -0.23
CA PRO A 288 -10.60 14.69 -1.55
C PRO A 288 -11.84 15.53 -1.83
N GLN A 289 -12.99 15.13 -1.30
CA GLN A 289 -14.24 15.89 -1.42
C GLN A 289 -14.19 17.18 -0.61
N ILE A 290 -13.59 17.14 0.59
CA ILE A 290 -13.39 18.31 1.44
C ILE A 290 -12.41 19.28 0.78
N ALA A 291 -11.27 18.77 0.29
CA ALA A 291 -10.28 19.55 -0.45
C ALA A 291 -10.94 20.31 -1.62
N ARG A 292 -11.71 19.59 -2.44
CA ARG A 292 -12.38 20.18 -3.60
C ARG A 292 -13.46 21.19 -3.22
N ARG A 293 -14.34 20.88 -2.26
CA ARG A 293 -15.49 21.73 -1.91
C ARG A 293 -15.11 22.99 -1.13
N TYR A 294 -14.12 22.90 -0.24
CA TYR A 294 -13.76 24.02 0.64
C TYR A 294 -12.52 24.78 0.17
N PHE A 295 -11.53 24.10 -0.43
CA PHE A 295 -10.28 24.73 -0.89
C PHE A 295 -10.25 24.99 -2.40
N GLY A 296 -11.26 24.53 -3.16
CA GLY A 296 -11.40 24.75 -4.61
C GLY A 296 -10.39 23.97 -5.47
N GLN A 297 -9.35 23.41 -4.87
CA GLN A 297 -8.28 22.66 -5.52
C GLN A 297 -8.20 21.25 -4.94
N SER A 298 -8.27 20.25 -5.82
CA SER A 298 -8.16 18.83 -5.45
C SER A 298 -6.77 18.47 -4.92
N GLU A 299 -5.72 19.22 -5.29
CA GLU A 299 -4.32 19.01 -4.86
C GLU A 299 -4.15 19.07 -3.31
N TRP A 300 -4.99 19.84 -2.60
CA TRP A 300 -4.97 19.90 -1.13
C TRP A 300 -5.36 18.59 -0.45
N SER A 301 -6.05 17.69 -1.16
CA SER A 301 -6.42 16.38 -0.60
C SER A 301 -5.19 15.59 -0.23
N GLN A 302 -4.13 15.69 -1.04
CA GLN A 302 -2.88 14.99 -0.77
C GLN A 302 -2.22 15.53 0.51
N ILE A 303 -2.35 16.83 0.81
CA ILE A 303 -1.82 17.43 2.05
C ILE A 303 -2.65 17.01 3.27
N ILE A 304 -3.97 16.90 3.12
CA ILE A 304 -4.85 16.45 4.21
C ILE A 304 -4.57 14.98 4.56
N VAL A 305 -4.50 14.11 3.55
CA VAL A 305 -4.17 12.68 3.70
C VAL A 305 -2.82 12.48 4.38
N ARG A 306 -1.82 13.31 4.07
CA ARG A 306 -0.50 13.31 4.73
C ARG A 306 -0.54 13.55 6.23
N GLY A 307 -1.49 14.33 6.71
CA GLY A 307 -1.68 14.53 8.15
C GLY A 307 -1.99 13.22 8.86
N SER A 308 -2.68 12.30 8.18
CA SER A 308 -2.99 10.95 8.67
C SER A 308 -1.73 10.10 8.81
N ASP A 309 -0.92 9.98 7.74
CA ASP A 309 0.34 9.22 7.73
C ASP A 309 1.35 9.74 8.77
N LEU A 310 1.42 11.06 8.94
CA LEU A 310 2.25 11.67 9.99
C LEU A 310 1.75 11.27 11.38
N GLY A 311 0.43 11.20 11.57
CA GLY A 311 -0.19 10.69 12.79
C GLY A 311 0.16 9.23 13.05
N GLU A 312 0.15 8.37 12.03
CA GLU A 312 0.56 6.97 12.15
C GLU A 312 2.03 6.84 12.53
N LEU A 313 2.91 7.61 11.89
CA LEU A 313 4.34 7.67 12.24
C LEU A 313 4.56 8.10 13.70
N LEU A 314 3.89 9.17 14.14
CA LEU A 314 3.98 9.65 15.52
C LEU A 314 3.43 8.61 16.51
N GLY A 315 2.34 7.92 16.16
CA GLY A 315 1.78 6.82 16.94
C GLY A 315 2.74 5.64 17.07
N ALA A 316 3.36 5.22 15.96
CA ALA A 316 4.36 4.15 15.94
C ALA A 316 5.58 4.51 16.79
N LEU A 317 6.09 5.74 16.66
CA LEU A 317 7.19 6.26 17.48
C LEU A 317 6.83 6.33 18.97
N PHE A 318 5.61 6.79 19.28
CA PHE A 318 5.11 6.84 20.65
C PHE A 318 5.05 5.45 21.27
N ILE A 319 4.47 4.47 20.58
CA ILE A 319 4.42 3.08 21.04
C ILE A 319 5.84 2.51 21.19
N PHE A 320 6.74 2.75 20.24
CA PHE A 320 8.13 2.28 20.32
C PHE A 320 8.87 2.82 21.56
N CYS A 321 8.62 4.07 21.93
CA CYS A 321 9.20 4.71 23.12
C CYS A 321 8.55 4.20 24.41
N VAL A 322 7.22 4.15 24.47
CA VAL A 322 6.42 3.92 25.68
C VAL A 322 6.17 2.44 25.98
N ARG A 323 6.36 1.54 25.01
CA ARG A 323 6.12 0.08 25.17
C ARG A 323 6.75 -0.53 26.41
N THR A 324 7.94 -0.09 26.82
CA THR A 324 8.60 -0.65 28.02
C THR A 324 7.96 -0.25 29.34
N TYR A 325 7.10 0.78 29.33
CA TYR A 325 6.40 1.24 30.53
C TYR A 325 5.04 0.58 30.73
N ILE A 326 4.41 0.08 29.65
CA ILE A 326 3.04 -0.46 29.70
C ILE A 326 3.06 -1.97 29.46
N LYS A 327 2.75 -2.75 30.51
CA LYS A 327 2.81 -4.22 30.49
C LYS A 327 1.65 -4.90 29.74
N THR A 328 0.54 -4.20 29.46
CA THR A 328 -0.62 -4.78 28.76
C THR A 328 -1.20 -3.82 27.71
N PRO A 329 -1.27 -4.21 26.42
CA PRO A 329 -1.76 -3.35 25.34
C PRO A 329 -3.30 -3.34 25.17
N LEU A 330 -4.02 -4.29 25.80
CA LEU A 330 -5.46 -4.50 25.61
C LEU A 330 -6.36 -3.28 25.92
N PRO A 331 -6.14 -2.52 27.01
CA PRO A 331 -6.97 -1.34 27.29
C PRO A 331 -6.78 -0.23 26.24
N TRP A 332 -5.57 -0.11 25.69
CA TRP A 332 -5.25 0.91 24.69
C TRP A 332 -5.92 0.61 23.35
N SER A 333 -5.95 -0.64 22.90
CA SER A 333 -6.66 -1.00 21.67
C SER A 333 -8.17 -0.77 21.76
N GLN A 334 -8.75 -0.91 22.94
CA GLN A 334 -10.17 -0.64 23.19
C GLN A 334 -10.46 0.87 23.21
N LEU A 335 -9.57 1.67 23.82
CA LEU A 335 -9.65 3.14 23.79
C LEU A 335 -9.48 3.70 22.38
N TYR A 336 -8.58 3.13 21.57
CA TYR A 336 -8.39 3.52 20.18
C TYR A 336 -9.67 3.35 19.37
N ALA A 337 -10.34 2.19 19.48
CA ALA A 337 -11.60 1.93 18.77
C ALA A 337 -12.75 2.86 19.22
N LEU A 338 -12.77 3.26 20.48
CA LEU A 338 -13.78 4.17 21.01
C LEU A 338 -13.53 5.62 20.59
N MET A 339 -12.26 6.04 20.55
CA MET A 339 -11.84 7.37 20.09
C MET A 339 -12.03 7.55 18.57
N LEU A 340 -11.85 6.50 17.77
CA LEU A 340 -12.07 6.55 16.32
C LEU A 340 -13.54 6.69 15.93
N LEU A 341 -14.46 6.39 16.87
CA LEU A 341 -15.91 6.57 16.70
C LEU A 341 -16.37 8.00 17.04
N ILE A 342 -15.50 8.81 17.63
CA ILE A 342 -15.75 10.22 18.00
C ILE A 342 -15.33 11.18 16.88
N VAL A 343 -14.49 10.72 15.94
CA VAL A 343 -14.20 11.38 14.66
C VAL A 343 -15.25 10.96 13.65
#